data_AF-A0A9P6EBV6-F1
#
_entry.id   AF-A0A9P6EBV6-F1
#
_cell.length_a   1.000
_cell.length_b   1.000
_cell.length_c   1.000
_cell.angle_alpha   90.00
_cell.angle_beta   90.00
_cell.angle_gamma   90.00
#
_symmetry.space_group_name_H-M   'P 1'
#
loop_
_entity.id
_entity.type
_entity.pdbx_description
1 polymer ?
#
loop_
_entity_poly.entity_id
_entity_poly.type
_entity_poly.pdbx_seq_one_letter_code
_entity_poly.pdbx_strand_id
1 'polypeptide(L)'
;MPKNFAATRLVNLPGAEPKITAAQLWKALELKLKQPELFLPAATGASFASEGGKSIRSMNTKAGKVVKESYETYEGTMTYLDGVDGDFRVTNLISYDKNNELLLTFSFVGGIPVVAGLGENHTAEELNKIVGDVLEKTIDVSRDLVKKGVL
;
A
#
# COMPACT_ATOMS: atom_id res chain seq x y z
N MET A 1 13.24 2.73 -18.63
CA MET A 1 13.11 1.66 -17.60
C MET A 1 12.33 2.22 -16.43
N PRO A 2 11.31 1.53 -15.91
CA PRO A 2 10.53 2.00 -14.77
C PRO A 2 11.43 2.23 -13.55
N LYS A 3 11.29 3.39 -12.89
CA LYS A 3 12.03 3.68 -11.66
C LYS A 3 11.50 2.86 -10.47
N ASN A 4 12.45 2.29 -9.73
CA ASN A 4 12.19 1.72 -8.41
C ASN A 4 12.17 2.85 -7.39
N PHE A 5 11.28 2.78 -6.40
CA PHE A 5 11.15 3.84 -5.41
C PHE A 5 10.60 3.32 -4.09
N ALA A 6 11.02 3.90 -2.98
CA ALA A 6 10.46 3.62 -1.67
C ALA A 6 10.28 4.93 -0.90
N ALA A 7 9.19 5.03 -0.16
CA ALA A 7 8.95 6.12 0.77
C ALA A 7 8.40 5.59 2.09
N THR A 8 8.67 6.35 3.15
CA THR A 8 8.25 6.06 4.51
C THR A 8 7.53 7.28 5.08
N ARG A 9 6.50 7.03 5.90
CA ARG A 9 5.82 8.06 6.68
C ARG A 9 5.67 7.63 8.14
N LEU A 10 5.79 8.60 9.03
CA LEU A 10 5.45 8.45 10.43
C LEU A 10 3.93 8.27 10.55
N VAL A 11 3.49 7.20 11.21
CA VAL A 11 2.07 6.85 11.28
C VAL A 11 1.33 7.75 12.27
N ASN A 12 1.98 8.09 13.38
CA ASN A 12 1.44 8.96 14.42
C ASN A 12 2.29 10.24 14.49
N LEU A 13 1.96 11.23 13.64
CA LEU A 13 2.54 12.57 13.75
C LEU A 13 2.28 13.17 15.14
N PRO A 14 3.12 14.09 15.63
CA PRO A 14 2.84 14.83 16.85
C PRO A 14 1.42 15.43 16.85
N GLY A 15 0.60 15.10 17.85
CA GLY A 15 -0.78 15.55 17.97
C GLY A 15 -1.82 14.76 17.18
N ALA A 16 -1.45 13.68 16.48
CA ALA A 16 -2.41 12.84 15.77
C ALA A 16 -3.31 12.05 16.74
N GLU A 17 -4.63 12.17 16.57
CA GLU A 17 -5.63 11.47 17.40
C GLU A 17 -6.74 10.82 16.53
N PRO A 18 -7.15 9.57 16.83
CA PRO A 18 -6.51 8.65 17.78
C PRO A 18 -5.15 8.18 17.26
N LYS A 19 -4.25 7.82 18.18
CA LYS A 19 -3.03 7.09 17.84
C LYS A 19 -3.39 5.72 17.25
N ILE A 20 -2.82 5.40 16.10
CA ILE A 20 -2.94 4.08 15.47
C ILE A 20 -1.91 3.15 16.11
N THR A 21 -2.36 2.00 16.60
CA THR A 21 -1.48 0.90 17.05
C THR A 21 -0.97 0.08 15.88
N ALA A 22 0.12 -0.68 16.07
CA ALA A 22 0.63 -1.57 15.01
C ALA A 22 -0.39 -2.63 14.57
N ALA A 23 -1.17 -3.18 15.51
CA ALA A 23 -2.24 -4.13 15.20
C ALA A 23 -3.34 -3.50 14.33
N GLN A 24 -3.73 -2.26 14.62
CA GLN A 24 -4.71 -1.52 13.80
C GLN A 24 -4.16 -1.18 12.42
N LEU A 25 -2.88 -0.77 12.34
CA LEU A 25 -2.24 -0.52 11.06
C LEU A 25 -2.15 -1.80 10.22
N TRP A 26 -1.85 -2.94 10.84
CA TRP A 26 -1.85 -4.23 10.17
C TRP A 26 -3.23 -4.58 9.60
N LYS A 27 -4.29 -4.50 10.42
CA LYS A 27 -5.66 -4.69 9.95
C LYS A 27 -6.03 -3.74 8.81
N ALA A 28 -5.53 -2.50 8.83
CA ALA A 28 -5.74 -1.55 7.74
C ALA A 28 -5.04 -2.00 6.44
N LEU A 29 -3.83 -2.57 6.51
CA LEU A 29 -3.16 -3.14 5.34
C LEU A 29 -3.89 -4.36 4.79
N GLU A 30 -4.41 -5.24 5.66
CA GLU A 30 -5.26 -6.35 5.24
C GLU A 30 -6.55 -5.84 4.55
N LEU A 31 -7.16 -4.80 5.12
CA LEU A 31 -8.35 -4.19 4.52
C LEU A 31 -8.01 -3.51 3.20
N LYS A 32 -6.87 -2.84 3.07
CA LYS A 32 -6.38 -2.26 1.81
C LYS A 32 -6.12 -3.33 0.75
N LEU A 33 -5.67 -4.52 1.17
CA LEU A 33 -5.53 -5.64 0.26
C LEU A 33 -6.92 -6.06 -0.27
N LYS A 34 -7.90 -6.24 0.63
CA LYS A 34 -9.26 -6.74 0.39
C LYS A 34 -10.22 -5.75 -0.29
N GLN A 35 -10.11 -4.47 0.06
CA GLN A 35 -10.98 -3.36 -0.34
C GLN A 35 -10.10 -2.16 -0.77
N PRO A 36 -9.31 -2.31 -1.85
CA PRO A 36 -8.35 -1.28 -2.27
C PRO A 36 -9.02 0.06 -2.59
N GLU A 37 -10.29 0.07 -3.00
CA GLU A 37 -11.08 1.27 -3.30
C GLU A 37 -11.26 2.22 -2.11
N LEU A 38 -11.14 1.72 -0.87
CA LEU A 38 -11.15 2.58 0.32
C LEU A 38 -9.88 3.44 0.42
N PHE A 39 -8.77 2.95 -0.13
CA PHE A 39 -7.43 3.52 0.08
C PHE A 39 -6.84 4.12 -1.21
N LEU A 40 -7.24 3.61 -2.37
CA LEU A 40 -6.71 3.96 -3.68
C LEU A 40 -7.84 4.52 -4.54
N PRO A 41 -7.87 5.85 -4.80
CA PRO A 41 -8.92 6.47 -5.61
C PRO A 41 -9.05 5.90 -7.03
N ALA A 42 -7.99 5.28 -7.56
CA ALA A 42 -7.96 4.65 -8.87
C ALA A 42 -8.58 3.25 -8.88
N ALA A 43 -8.75 2.59 -7.73
CA ALA A 43 -9.34 1.27 -7.63
C ALA A 43 -10.87 1.33 -7.54
N THR A 44 -11.53 0.29 -8.01
CA THR A 44 -12.99 0.11 -7.91
C THR A 44 -13.40 -1.16 -7.16
N GLY A 45 -12.44 -2.03 -6.83
CA GLY A 45 -12.68 -3.27 -6.10
C GLY A 45 -11.57 -4.28 -6.34
N ALA A 46 -11.63 -5.39 -5.61
CA ALA A 46 -10.75 -6.55 -5.81
C ALA A 46 -11.53 -7.87 -5.71
N SER A 47 -10.99 -8.89 -6.38
CA SER A 47 -11.42 -10.29 -6.23
C SER A 47 -10.22 -11.17 -5.90
N PHE A 48 -10.48 -12.31 -5.26
CA PHE A 48 -9.46 -13.19 -4.70
C PHE A 48 -9.61 -14.61 -5.23
N ALA A 49 -8.48 -15.23 -5.55
CA ALA A 49 -8.43 -16.61 -6.00
C ALA A 49 -7.18 -17.30 -5.43
N SER A 50 -7.16 -18.63 -5.49
CA SER A 50 -5.95 -19.41 -5.32
C SER A 50 -5.60 -20.09 -6.64
N GLU A 51 -4.40 -19.83 -7.16
CA GLU A 51 -3.92 -20.37 -8.42
C GLU A 51 -2.54 -20.98 -8.21
N GLY A 52 -2.37 -22.27 -8.51
CA GLY A 52 -1.07 -22.95 -8.37
C GLY A 52 -0.48 -22.90 -6.96
N GLY A 53 -1.32 -22.84 -5.91
CA GLY A 53 -0.89 -22.73 -4.52
C GLY A 53 -0.50 -21.33 -4.07
N LYS A 54 -0.66 -20.30 -4.93
CA LYS A 54 -0.46 -18.89 -4.58
C LYS A 54 -1.80 -18.20 -4.34
N SER A 55 -1.81 -17.23 -3.43
CA SER A 55 -2.95 -16.33 -3.26
C SER A 55 -2.88 -15.21 -4.29
N ILE A 56 -3.93 -15.05 -5.09
CA ILE A 56 -4.01 -14.07 -6.18
C ILE A 56 -5.07 -13.03 -5.84
N ARG A 57 -4.73 -11.76 -6.06
CA ARG A 57 -5.64 -10.61 -6.05
C ARG A 57 -5.76 -10.06 -7.47
N SER A 58 -7.00 -9.87 -7.93
CA SER A 58 -7.30 -9.13 -9.15
C SER A 58 -7.99 -7.82 -8.80
N MET A 59 -7.26 -6.70 -8.91
CA MET A 59 -7.75 -5.36 -8.62
C MET A 59 -8.27 -4.67 -9.90
N ASN A 60 -9.50 -4.19 -9.85
CA ASN A 60 -10.11 -3.41 -10.93
C ASN A 60 -9.78 -1.93 -10.74
N THR A 61 -9.48 -1.24 -11.84
CA THR A 61 -9.22 0.21 -11.84
C THR A 61 -10.32 0.97 -12.57
N LYS A 62 -10.48 2.26 -12.25
CA LYS A 62 -11.39 3.18 -12.96
C LYS A 62 -11.06 3.34 -14.45
N ALA A 63 -9.82 3.04 -14.85
CA ALA A 63 -9.38 3.04 -16.24
C ALA A 63 -9.79 1.76 -17.01
N GLY A 64 -10.53 0.84 -16.39
CA GLY A 64 -10.93 -0.43 -17.00
C GLY A 64 -9.81 -1.48 -17.07
N LYS A 65 -8.63 -1.20 -16.51
CA LYS A 65 -7.53 -2.15 -16.39
C LYS A 65 -7.73 -3.04 -15.17
N VAL A 66 -7.40 -4.33 -15.31
CA VAL A 66 -7.24 -5.28 -14.20
C VAL A 66 -5.75 -5.43 -13.89
N VAL A 67 -5.38 -5.19 -12.63
CA VAL A 67 -4.03 -5.47 -12.10
C VAL A 67 -4.11 -6.78 -11.35
N LYS A 68 -3.41 -7.80 -11.84
CA LYS A 68 -3.33 -9.12 -11.22
C LYS A 68 -2.03 -9.26 -10.44
N GLU A 69 -2.13 -9.61 -9.17
CA GLU A 69 -1.01 -9.73 -8.26
C GLU A 69 -1.07 -11.06 -7.50
N SER A 70 0.02 -11.81 -7.41
CA SER A 70 0.18 -12.76 -6.31
C SER A 70 0.58 -12.02 -5.05
N TYR A 71 0.05 -12.40 -3.89
CA TYR A 71 0.37 -11.74 -2.64
C TYR A 71 0.76 -12.72 -1.53
N GLU A 72 1.64 -12.25 -0.66
CA GLU A 72 2.04 -12.91 0.58
C GLU A 72 1.92 -11.92 1.74
N THR A 73 1.49 -12.42 2.90
CA THR A 73 1.33 -11.60 4.10
C THR A 73 2.09 -12.22 5.25
N TYR A 74 2.90 -11.40 5.93
CA TYR A 74 3.62 -11.73 7.16
C TYR A 74 3.03 -10.88 8.27
N GLU A 75 2.20 -11.52 9.10
CA GLU A 75 1.34 -10.86 10.07
C GLU A 75 2.07 -9.81 10.93
N GLY A 76 1.44 -8.65 11.10
CA GLY A 76 1.96 -7.54 11.90
C GLY A 76 3.16 -6.81 11.30
N THR A 77 3.70 -7.26 10.16
CA THR A 77 5.00 -6.78 9.66
C THR A 77 4.94 -6.33 8.20
N MET A 78 4.57 -7.21 7.27
CA MET A 78 4.82 -6.94 5.84
C MET A 78 3.84 -7.65 4.91
N THR A 79 3.56 -7.02 3.76
CA THR A 79 2.88 -7.66 2.63
C THR A 79 3.72 -7.52 1.36
N TYR A 80 3.84 -8.59 0.60
CA TYR A 80 4.36 -8.58 -0.76
C TYR A 80 3.22 -8.71 -1.77
N LEU A 81 3.30 -7.94 -2.84
CA LEU A 81 2.42 -8.07 -4.00
C LEU A 81 3.28 -8.05 -5.26
N ASP A 82 3.27 -9.16 -5.99
CA ASP A 82 4.00 -9.35 -7.23
C ASP A 82 3.02 -9.37 -8.39
N GLY A 83 3.27 -8.57 -9.42
CA GLY A 83 2.55 -8.70 -10.68
C GLY A 83 2.68 -10.13 -11.20
N VAL A 84 1.58 -10.76 -11.62
CA VAL A 84 1.60 -12.19 -12.03
C VAL A 84 2.51 -12.44 -13.24
N ASP A 85 2.75 -11.42 -14.06
CA ASP A 85 3.67 -11.45 -15.21
C ASP A 85 5.12 -11.12 -14.82
N GLY A 86 5.40 -10.87 -13.53
CA GLY A 86 6.72 -10.53 -13.00
C GLY A 86 7.20 -9.11 -13.33
N ASP A 87 6.29 -8.23 -13.72
CA ASP A 87 6.56 -6.87 -14.20
C ASP A 87 6.81 -5.86 -13.06
N PHE A 88 6.26 -6.10 -11.87
CA PHE A 88 6.49 -5.27 -10.70
C PHE A 88 6.39 -6.04 -9.38
N ARG A 89 6.94 -5.43 -8.31
CA ARG A 89 6.73 -5.81 -6.92
C ARG A 89 6.39 -4.59 -6.07
N VAL A 90 5.37 -4.72 -5.23
CA VAL A 90 5.03 -3.78 -4.16
C VAL A 90 5.31 -4.44 -2.82
N THR A 91 6.00 -3.73 -1.93
CA THR A 91 6.14 -4.13 -0.52
C THR A 91 5.52 -3.06 0.37
N ASN A 92 4.61 -3.48 1.24
CA ASN A 92 4.15 -2.63 2.35
C ASN A 92 4.76 -3.15 3.64
N LEU A 93 5.43 -2.28 4.39
CA LEU A 93 6.17 -2.63 5.59
C LEU A 93 5.73 -1.75 6.76
N ILE A 94 5.43 -2.39 7.88
CA ILE A 94 5.30 -1.78 9.20
C ILE A 94 6.64 -1.94 9.90
N SER A 95 7.20 -0.84 10.39
CA SER A 95 8.46 -0.84 11.11
C SER A 95 8.46 0.20 12.22
N TYR A 96 9.57 0.28 12.96
CA TYR A 96 9.77 1.26 14.02
C TYR A 96 11.07 2.02 13.80
N ASP A 97 11.07 3.30 14.14
CA ASP A 97 12.28 4.10 14.16
C ASP A 97 13.07 3.91 15.47
N LYS A 98 14.20 4.63 15.61
CA LYS A 98 15.04 4.59 16.82
C LYS A 98 14.36 5.09 18.10
N ASN A 99 13.23 5.78 17.97
CA ASN A 99 12.45 6.34 19.07
C ASN A 99 11.21 5.49 19.38
N ASN A 100 11.11 4.28 18.81
CA ASN A 100 9.93 3.40 18.87
C ASN A 100 8.67 4.02 18.25
N GLU A 101 8.81 4.92 17.29
CA GLU A 101 7.67 5.45 16.56
C GLU A 101 7.29 4.54 15.39
N LEU A 102 5.99 4.33 15.21
CA LEU A 102 5.44 3.46 14.18
C LEU A 102 5.59 4.09 12.79
N LEU A 103 6.20 3.35 11.87
CA LEU A 103 6.43 3.75 10.48
C LEU A 103 5.65 2.88 9.51
N LEU A 104 5.20 3.49 8.41
CA LEU A 104 4.67 2.79 7.25
C LEU A 104 5.53 3.09 6.03
N THR A 105 5.99 2.04 5.36
CA THR A 105 6.81 2.14 4.15
C THR A 105 6.11 1.43 3.00
N PHE A 106 6.05 2.09 1.84
CA PHE A 106 5.71 1.45 0.56
C PHE A 106 6.95 1.48 -0.34
N SER A 107 7.32 0.34 -0.88
CA SER A 107 8.35 0.22 -1.91
C SER A 107 7.79 -0.40 -3.19
N PHE A 108 8.35 0.04 -4.31
CA PHE A 108 7.96 -0.34 -5.66
C PHE A 108 9.21 -0.71 -6.44
N VAL A 109 9.19 -1.91 -7.04
CA VAL A 109 10.20 -2.39 -8.00
C VAL A 109 9.48 -2.64 -9.32
N GLY A 110 10.06 -2.22 -10.45
CA GLY A 110 9.41 -2.35 -11.76
C GLY A 110 8.35 -1.29 -12.06
N GLY A 111 8.26 -0.24 -11.25
CA GLY A 111 7.32 0.89 -11.41
C GLY A 111 6.11 0.84 -10.47
N ILE A 112 5.22 1.82 -10.60
CA ILE A 112 4.03 1.99 -9.74
C ILE A 112 2.78 1.53 -10.53
N PRO A 113 2.13 0.40 -10.17
CA PRO A 113 1.17 -0.29 -11.05
C PRO A 113 -0.07 0.50 -11.46
N VAL A 114 -0.52 1.42 -10.59
CA VAL A 114 -1.78 2.17 -10.75
C VAL A 114 -1.58 3.57 -11.33
N VAL A 115 -0.34 3.98 -11.58
CA VAL A 115 -0.06 5.27 -12.20
C VAL A 115 0.79 5.03 -13.44
N ALA A 116 0.11 4.93 -14.58
CA ALA A 116 0.77 4.81 -15.87
C ALA A 116 1.71 5.99 -16.10
N GLY A 117 2.92 5.72 -16.62
CA GLY A 117 3.88 6.75 -17.02
C GLY A 117 4.74 7.36 -15.90
N LEU A 118 4.61 6.94 -14.64
CA LEU A 118 5.44 7.50 -13.55
C LEU A 118 6.94 7.14 -13.63
N GLY A 119 7.32 6.19 -14.46
CA GLY A 119 8.63 5.55 -14.36
C GLY A 119 9.80 6.26 -15.03
N GLU A 120 9.59 7.07 -16.07
CA GLU A 120 10.72 7.44 -16.94
C GLU A 120 11.26 8.86 -16.69
N ASN A 121 10.39 9.84 -16.42
CA ASN A 121 10.80 11.26 -16.35
C ASN A 121 10.68 11.92 -14.97
N HIS A 122 10.17 11.22 -13.94
CA HIS A 122 9.98 11.83 -12.62
C HIS A 122 11.27 11.84 -11.80
N THR A 123 11.52 12.95 -11.11
CA THR A 123 12.57 13.10 -10.09
C THR A 123 12.24 12.29 -8.82
N ALA A 124 13.24 12.10 -7.96
CA ALA A 124 13.01 11.44 -6.66
C ALA A 124 12.04 12.22 -5.77
N GLU A 125 12.03 13.55 -5.87
CA GLU A 125 11.12 14.41 -5.12
C GLU A 125 9.67 14.25 -5.57
N GLU A 126 9.42 14.25 -6.89
CA GLU A 126 8.09 14.01 -7.45
C GLU A 126 7.57 12.61 -7.10
N LEU A 127 8.42 11.58 -7.17
CA LEU A 127 8.06 10.22 -6.75
C LEU A 127 7.78 10.17 -5.24
N ASN A 128 8.57 10.85 -4.40
CA ASN A 128 8.31 10.93 -2.96
C ASN A 128 6.99 11.63 -2.65
N LYS A 129 6.62 12.64 -3.44
CA LYS A 129 5.32 13.29 -3.32
C LYS A 129 4.20 12.31 -3.65
N ILE A 130 4.26 11.67 -4.82
CA ILE A 130 3.19 10.77 -5.27
C ILE A 130 3.03 9.56 -4.33
N VAL A 131 4.11 8.85 -4.02
CA VAL A 131 4.06 7.70 -3.12
C VAL A 131 3.75 8.13 -1.68
N GLY A 132 4.25 9.30 -1.29
CA GLY A 132 3.94 9.96 -0.03
C GLY A 132 2.46 10.21 0.18
N ASP A 133 1.81 10.82 -0.81
CA ASP A 133 0.37 11.11 -0.78
C ASP A 133 -0.44 9.79 -0.63
N VAL A 134 0.02 8.68 -1.23
CA VAL A 134 -0.60 7.35 -1.07
C VAL A 134 -0.39 6.77 0.35
N LEU A 135 0.78 6.95 0.95
CA LEU A 135 1.06 6.57 2.34
C LEU A 135 0.20 7.36 3.32
N GLU A 136 0.19 8.68 3.18
CA GLU A 136 -0.58 9.60 4.02
C GLU A 136 -2.07 9.31 3.92
N LYS A 137 -2.60 9.13 2.69
CA LYS A 137 -3.98 8.71 2.49
C LYS A 137 -4.28 7.37 3.16
N THR A 138 -3.36 6.41 3.10
CA THR A 138 -3.54 5.11 3.76
C THR A 138 -3.64 5.30 5.28
N ILE A 139 -2.76 6.10 5.86
CA ILE A 139 -2.73 6.42 7.29
C ILE A 139 -4.03 7.15 7.72
N ASP A 140 -4.49 8.11 6.93
CA ASP A 140 -5.71 8.87 7.23
C ASP A 140 -6.97 8.00 7.19
N VAL A 141 -7.12 7.17 6.15
CA VAL A 141 -8.22 6.21 6.07
C VAL A 141 -8.17 5.24 7.25
N SER A 142 -6.97 4.75 7.61
CA SER A 142 -6.78 3.89 8.79
C SER A 142 -7.26 4.58 10.07
N ARG A 143 -6.88 5.84 10.28
CA ARG A 143 -7.29 6.60 11.46
C ARG A 143 -8.78 6.84 11.53
N ASP A 144 -9.39 7.15 10.39
CA ASP A 144 -10.85 7.31 10.29
C ASP A 144 -11.59 6.01 10.60
N LEU A 145 -11.06 4.86 10.19
CA LEU A 145 -11.63 3.56 10.52
C LEU A 145 -11.47 3.23 12.01
N VAL A 146 -10.35 3.60 12.64
CA VAL A 146 -10.20 3.50 14.11
C VAL A 146 -11.24 4.36 14.82
N LYS A 147 -11.42 5.62 14.40
CA LYS A 147 -12.44 6.52 14.97
C LYS A 147 -13.86 5.95 14.87
N LYS A 148 -14.15 5.22 13.80
CA LYS A 148 -15.44 4.57 13.56
C LYS A 148 -15.60 3.22 14.30
N GLY A 149 -14.58 2.76 15.03
CA GLY A 149 -14.58 1.47 15.71
C GLY A 149 -14.49 0.27 14.79
N VAL A 150 -14.02 0.46 13.55
CA VAL A 150 -13.85 -0.62 12.56
C VAL A 150 -12.52 -1.36 12.73
N LEU A 151 -11.47 -0.68 13.23
CA LEU A 151 -10.11 -1.22 13.42
C LEU A 151 -9.70 -1.37 14.89
#